data_AF-A0A537FDX3-F1
#
_entry.id   AF-A0A537FDX3-F1
#
_cell.length_a   1.000
_cell.length_b   1.000
_cell.length_c   1.000
_cell.angle_alpha   90.00
_cell.angle_beta   90.00
_cell.angle_gamma   90.00
#
_symmetry.space_group_name_H-M   'P 1'
#
loop_
_entity.id
_entity.type
_entity.pdbx_description
1 polymer ?
#
loop_
_entity_poly.entity_id
_entity_poly.type
_entity_poly.pdbx_seq_one_letter_code
_entity_poly.pdbx_strand_id
1 'polypeptide(L)'
;MWVLRGVRDAAKKKFHVEAANDLIQYVNEFASALVLQAKLLAYERGDNEVQSTHVRDALRIVNQNRAETWRKRLSAVLGAIMFGTFADGLAGQLAAGSVSVPIVHALLGVLGGFLIWYGIS
;
A
#
# COMPACT_ATOMS: atom_id res chain seq x y z
N MET A 1 -8.31 30.33 5.77
CA MET A 1 -6.98 30.94 5.51
C MET A 1 -5.89 30.41 6.48
N TRP A 2 -5.89 29.11 6.80
CA TRP A 2 -4.89 28.49 7.71
C TRP A 2 -3.94 27.54 6.98
N VAL A 3 -4.44 26.83 5.96
CA VAL A 3 -3.66 25.88 5.13
C VAL A 3 -2.50 26.55 4.39
N LEU A 4 -2.70 27.75 3.84
CA LEU A 4 -1.68 28.47 3.06
C LEU A 4 -0.50 28.99 3.91
N ARG A 5 -0.70 29.21 5.22
CA ARG A 5 0.38 29.59 6.14
C ARG A 5 1.27 28.40 6.46
N GLY A 6 0.69 27.24 6.75
CA GLY A 6 1.42 26.00 7.02
C GLY A 6 2.31 25.55 5.85
N VAL A 7 1.84 25.69 4.61
CA VAL A 7 2.64 25.37 3.41
C VAL A 7 3.84 26.30 3.27
N ARG A 8 3.66 27.62 3.50
CA ARG A 8 4.75 28.61 3.42
C ARG A 8 5.82 28.38 4.48
N ASP A 9 5.42 28.02 5.70
CA ASP A 9 6.36 27.77 6.79
C ASP A 9 7.04 26.40 6.66
N ALA A 10 6.34 25.40 6.12
CA ALA A 10 6.93 24.10 5.76
C ALA A 10 7.98 24.24 4.63
N ALA A 11 7.72 25.08 3.62
CA ALA A 11 8.64 25.31 2.51
C ALA A 11 9.99 25.94 2.93
N LYS A 12 10.04 26.58 4.11
CA LYS A 12 11.29 27.15 4.67
C LYS A 12 12.13 26.14 5.43
N LYS A 13 11.61 24.95 5.74
CA LYS A 13 12.39 23.92 6.40
C LYS A 13 13.40 23.36 5.41
N LYS A 14 14.68 23.43 5.78
CA LYS A 14 15.75 22.80 5.01
C LYS A 14 15.59 21.29 5.10
N PHE A 15 15.66 20.62 3.96
CA PHE A 15 15.82 19.18 3.93
C PHE A 15 17.18 18.81 4.51
N HIS A 16 17.21 17.72 5.27
CA HIS A 16 18.47 17.02 5.49
C HIS A 16 18.99 16.48 4.15
N VAL A 17 20.31 16.32 3.98
CA VAL A 17 20.91 15.94 2.70
C VAL A 17 20.36 14.60 2.20
N GLU A 18 20.22 13.63 3.09
CA GLU A 18 19.63 12.32 2.78
C GLU A 18 18.16 12.46 2.34
N ALA A 19 17.36 13.23 3.09
CA ALA A 19 15.97 13.47 2.74
C ALA A 19 15.81 14.20 1.39
N ALA A 20 16.76 15.06 1.01
CA ALA A 20 16.77 15.71 -0.31
C ALA A 20 17.08 14.71 -1.42
N ASN A 21 18.04 13.80 -1.21
CA ASN A 21 18.38 12.75 -2.15
C ASN A 21 17.21 11.77 -2.35
N ASP A 22 16.57 11.34 -1.26
CA ASP A 22 15.38 10.49 -1.31
C ASP A 22 14.23 11.16 -2.06
N LEU A 23 14.01 12.45 -1.83
CA LEU A 23 12.98 13.21 -2.54
C LEU A 23 13.23 13.24 -4.04
N ILE A 24 14.48 13.50 -4.47
CA ILE A 24 14.85 13.50 -5.88
C ILE A 24 14.62 12.12 -6.49
N GLN A 25 15.03 11.06 -5.79
CA GLN A 25 14.80 9.69 -6.24
C GLN A 25 13.30 9.40 -6.41
N TYR A 26 12.46 9.72 -5.42
CA TYR A 26 11.02 9.49 -5.51
C TYR A 26 10.34 10.30 -6.63
N VAL A 27 10.77 11.53 -6.86
CA VAL A 27 10.25 12.33 -7.98
C VAL A 27 10.62 11.71 -9.32
N ASN A 28 11.87 11.23 -9.47
CA ASN A 28 12.33 10.57 -10.69
C ASN A 28 11.62 9.24 -10.94
N GLU A 29 11.44 8.42 -9.91
CA GLU A 29 10.69 7.16 -9.99
C GLU A 29 9.23 7.42 -10.37
N PHE A 30 8.58 8.39 -9.73
CA PHE A 30 7.20 8.77 -10.05
C PHE A 30 7.06 9.29 -11.49
N ALA A 31 7.95 10.19 -11.92
CA ALA A 31 7.95 10.74 -13.27
C ALA A 31 8.16 9.63 -14.32
N SER A 32 9.09 8.71 -14.07
CA SER A 32 9.36 7.57 -14.95
C SER A 32 8.15 6.65 -15.07
N ALA A 33 7.51 6.31 -13.95
CA ALA A 33 6.30 5.48 -13.94
C ALA A 33 5.14 6.16 -14.67
N LEU A 34 4.93 7.46 -14.46
CA LEU A 34 3.89 8.23 -15.12
C LEU A 34 4.08 8.28 -16.63
N VAL A 35 5.31 8.55 -17.09
CA VAL A 35 5.65 8.59 -18.52
C VAL A 35 5.47 7.23 -19.16
N LEU A 36 5.95 6.16 -18.51
CA LEU A 36 5.81 4.80 -19.02
C LEU A 36 4.34 4.41 -19.15
N GLN A 37 3.54 4.65 -18.11
CA GLN A 37 2.11 4.34 -18.12
C GLN A 37 1.35 5.14 -19.20
N ALA A 38 1.68 6.42 -19.39
CA ALA A 38 1.06 7.24 -20.44
C ALA A 38 1.41 6.74 -21.84
N LYS A 39 2.66 6.29 -22.06
CA LYS A 39 3.08 5.68 -23.34
C LYS A 39 2.40 4.34 -23.58
N LEU A 40 2.26 3.50 -22.55
CA LEU A 40 1.52 2.23 -22.64
C LEU A 40 0.07 2.47 -23.06
N LEU A 41 -0.61 3.43 -22.44
CA LEU A 41 -2.00 3.77 -22.80
C LEU A 41 -2.13 4.26 -24.25
N ALA A 42 -1.18 5.07 -24.73
CA ALA A 42 -1.17 5.51 -26.13
C ALA A 42 -0.95 4.32 -27.08
N TYR A 43 -0.02 3.41 -26.72
CA TYR A 43 0.25 2.20 -27.48
C TYR A 43 -0.96 1.26 -27.55
N GLU A 44 -1.62 1.00 -26.41
CA GLU A 44 -2.82 0.15 -26.31
C GLU A 44 -4.00 0.69 -27.14
N ARG A 45 -4.10 2.02 -27.27
CA ARG A 45 -5.14 2.69 -28.07
C ARG A 45 -4.77 2.85 -29.54
N GLY A 46 -3.54 2.51 -29.93
CA GLY A 46 -3.05 2.68 -31.29
C GLY A 46 -2.83 4.15 -31.69
N ASP A 47 -2.66 5.04 -30.71
CA ASP A 47 -2.44 6.47 -30.95
C ASP A 47 -0.98 6.73 -31.33
N ASN A 48 -0.77 7.57 -32.35
CA ASN A 48 0.58 7.92 -32.84
C ASN A 48 1.37 8.81 -31.86
N GLU A 49 0.69 9.47 -30.92
CA GLU A 49 1.30 10.39 -29.96
C GLU A 49 0.65 10.31 -28.58
N VAL A 50 1.43 10.67 -27.55
CA VAL A 50 0.93 10.70 -26.17
C VAL A 50 0.10 11.97 -25.98
N GLN A 51 -1.21 11.81 -26.02
CA GLN A 51 -2.16 12.89 -25.73
C GLN A 51 -2.27 13.20 -24.23
N SER A 52 -2.78 14.39 -23.91
CA SER A 52 -3.04 14.83 -22.52
C SER A 52 -4.04 13.94 -21.77
N THR A 53 -4.90 13.22 -22.48
CA THR A 53 -5.81 12.19 -21.94
C THR A 53 -5.03 11.01 -21.36
N HIS A 54 -3.99 10.54 -22.04
CA HIS A 54 -3.13 9.44 -21.57
C HIS A 54 -2.39 9.80 -20.28
N VAL A 55 -1.90 11.04 -20.17
CA VAL A 55 -1.22 11.51 -18.96
C VAL A 55 -2.18 11.57 -17.77
N ARG A 56 -3.42 12.06 -17.99
CA ARG A 56 -4.45 12.11 -16.93
C ARG A 56 -4.87 10.71 -16.50
N ASP A 57 -5.07 9.80 -17.45
CA ASP A 57 -5.41 8.41 -17.18
C ASP A 57 -4.27 7.67 -16.47
N ALA A 58 -3.03 7.87 -16.92
CA ALA A 58 -1.84 7.34 -16.26
C ALA A 58 -1.71 7.82 -14.82
N LEU A 59 -1.95 9.12 -14.56
CA LEU A 59 -1.93 9.66 -13.21
C LEU A 59 -2.98 8.99 -12.30
N ARG A 60 -4.18 8.74 -12.84
CA ARG A 60 -5.25 8.03 -12.12
C ARG A 60 -4.81 6.60 -11.78
N ILE A 61 -4.23 5.87 -12.74
CA ILE A 61 -3.75 4.49 -12.55
C ILE A 61 -2.62 4.44 -11.52
N VAL A 62 -1.60 5.30 -11.63
CA VAL A 62 -0.47 5.34 -10.70
C VAL A 62 -0.96 5.62 -9.26
N ASN A 63 -1.91 6.53 -9.10
CA ASN A 63 -2.50 6.82 -7.79
C ASN A 63 -3.33 5.64 -7.24
N GLN A 64 -4.08 4.95 -8.10
CA GLN A 64 -4.85 3.76 -7.72
C GLN A 64 -3.94 2.60 -7.30
N ASN A 65 -2.90 2.30 -8.08
CA ASN A 65 -1.92 1.24 -7.77
C ASN A 65 -1.24 1.48 -6.42
N ARG A 66 -0.94 2.75 -6.09
CA ARG A 66 -0.35 3.11 -4.80
C ARG A 66 -1.32 2.87 -3.64
N ALA A 67 -2.60 3.22 -3.83
CA ALA A 67 -3.64 2.96 -2.83
C ALA A 67 -3.90 1.46 -2.65
N GLU A 68 -3.90 0.68 -3.72
CA GLU A 68 -4.06 -0.77 -3.68
C GLU A 68 -2.88 -1.45 -2.97
N THR A 69 -1.64 -1.06 -3.31
CA THR A 69 -0.44 -1.55 -2.63
C THR A 69 -0.50 -1.28 -1.12
N TRP A 70 -0.97 -0.09 -0.73
CA TRP A 70 -1.16 0.23 0.68
C TRP A 70 -2.22 -0.64 1.35
N ARG A 71 -3.36 -0.87 0.68
CA ARG A 71 -4.42 -1.75 1.17
C ARG A 71 -3.94 -3.18 1.35
N LYS A 72 -3.20 -3.72 0.38
CA LYS A 72 -2.59 -5.06 0.44
C LYS A 72 -1.60 -5.18 1.60
N ARG A 73 -0.73 -4.18 1.79
CA ARG A 73 0.18 -4.14 2.95
C ARG A 73 -0.58 -4.09 4.28
N LEU A 74 -1.61 -3.26 4.36
CA LEU A 74 -2.42 -3.13 5.57
C LEU A 74 -3.17 -4.45 5.88
N SER A 75 -3.74 -5.11 4.88
CA SER A 75 -4.41 -6.40 5.08
C SER A 75 -3.43 -7.48 5.54
N ALA A 76 -2.21 -7.51 5.00
CA ALA A 76 -1.18 -8.45 5.46
C ALA A 76 -0.81 -8.21 6.94
N VAL A 77 -0.63 -6.95 7.35
CA VAL A 77 -0.32 -6.61 8.75
C VAL A 77 -1.46 -6.99 9.69
N LEU A 78 -2.69 -6.62 9.36
CA LEU A 78 -3.86 -6.97 10.18
C LEU A 78 -4.05 -8.48 10.26
N GLY A 79 -3.88 -9.17 9.13
CA GLY A 79 -3.95 -10.62 9.07
C GLY A 79 -2.90 -11.30 9.94
N ALA A 80 -1.66 -10.82 9.94
CA ALA A 80 -0.58 -11.34 10.78
C ALA A 80 -0.89 -11.18 12.28
N ILE A 81 -1.45 -10.05 12.69
CA ILE A 81 -1.87 -9.81 14.09
C ILE A 81 -2.99 -10.78 14.50
N MET A 82 -4.02 -10.92 13.66
CA MET A 82 -5.14 -11.82 13.93
C MET A 82 -4.71 -13.29 13.99
N PHE A 83 -3.85 -13.70 13.04
CA PHE A 83 -3.32 -15.06 12.98
C PHE A 83 -2.40 -15.37 14.17
N GLY A 84 -1.55 -14.42 14.57
CA GLY A 84 -0.71 -14.56 15.78
C GLY A 84 -1.56 -14.74 17.04
N THR A 85 -2.61 -13.94 17.20
CA THR A 85 -3.55 -14.06 18.34
C THR A 85 -4.22 -15.44 18.38
N PHE A 86 -4.58 -15.99 17.21
CA PHE A 86 -5.07 -17.36 17.12
C PHE A 86 -4.01 -18.39 17.52
N ALA A 87 -2.78 -18.27 17.02
CA ALA A 87 -1.69 -19.19 17.30
C ALA A 87 -1.36 -19.25 18.80
N ASP A 88 -1.31 -18.09 19.47
CA ASP A 88 -1.09 -18.00 20.92
C ASP A 88 -2.23 -18.64 21.71
N GLY A 89 -3.48 -18.36 21.32
CA GLY A 89 -4.66 -18.96 21.97
C GLY A 89 -4.74 -20.47 21.78
N LEU A 90 -4.32 -20.98 20.61
CA LEU A 90 -4.23 -22.41 20.32
C LEU A 90 -3.13 -23.07 21.16
N ALA A 91 -1.94 -22.46 21.24
CA ALA A 91 -0.84 -22.97 22.05
C ALA A 91 -1.22 -23.07 23.54
N GLY A 92 -1.91 -22.06 24.07
CA GLY A 92 -2.41 -22.07 25.45
C GLY A 92 -3.41 -23.20 25.74
N GLN A 93 -4.28 -23.54 24.78
CA GLN A 93 -5.27 -24.61 24.96
C GLN A 93 -4.69 -26.01 24.81
N LEU A 94 -3.73 -26.18 23.88
CA LEU A 94 -2.95 -27.41 23.76
C LEU A 94 -2.16 -27.68 25.04
N ALA A 95 -1.55 -26.65 25.64
CA ALA A 95 -0.85 -26.76 26.92
C ALA A 95 -1.80 -27.10 28.09
N ALA A 96 -3.05 -26.64 28.03
CA ALA A 96 -4.09 -26.92 29.03
C ALA A 96 -4.78 -28.29 28.85
N GLY A 97 -4.45 -29.07 27.81
CA GLY A 97 -5.08 -30.36 27.52
C GLY A 97 -6.54 -30.28 27.07
N SER A 98 -7.03 -29.09 26.71
CA SER A 98 -8.38 -28.88 26.21
C SER A 98 -8.42 -29.00 24.69
N VAL A 99 -9.31 -29.85 24.18
CA VAL A 99 -9.48 -30.09 22.73
C VAL A 99 -10.40 -29.06 22.06
N SER A 100 -11.13 -28.26 22.84
CA SER A 100 -12.08 -27.28 22.33
C SER A 100 -11.41 -25.94 22.03
N VAL A 101 -11.19 -25.67 20.74
CA VAL A 101 -10.86 -24.33 20.27
C VAL A 101 -12.12 -23.47 20.25
N PRO A 102 -12.17 -22.36 21.01
CA PRO A 102 -13.30 -21.44 20.96
C PRO A 102 -13.50 -20.97 19.53
N ILE A 103 -14.75 -20.96 19.07
CA ILE A 103 -15.13 -20.56 17.71
C ILE A 103 -14.51 -19.21 17.31
N VAL A 104 -14.38 -18.29 18.27
CA VAL A 104 -13.74 -16.97 18.07
C VAL A 104 -12.26 -17.09 17.64
N HIS A 105 -11.50 -18.00 18.23
CA HIS A 105 -10.09 -18.22 17.87
C HIS A 105 -9.97 -18.87 16.49
N ALA A 106 -10.80 -19.87 16.19
CA ALA A 106 -10.84 -20.49 14.86
C ALA A 106 -11.17 -19.46 13.75
N LEU A 107 -12.15 -18.57 14.00
CA LEU A 107 -12.49 -17.49 13.08
C LEU A 107 -11.33 -16.49 12.91
N LEU A 108 -10.63 -16.13 13.98
CA LEU A 108 -9.43 -15.28 13.92
C LEU A 108 -8.32 -15.90 13.08
N GLY A 109 -8.10 -17.21 13.21
CA GLY A 109 -7.10 -17.94 12.41
C GLY A 109 -7.45 -17.96 10.92
N VAL A 110 -8.69 -18.30 10.58
CA VAL A 110 -9.15 -18.34 9.18
C VAL A 110 -9.15 -16.95 8.54
N LEU A 111 -9.70 -15.94 9.21
CA LEU A 111 -9.71 -14.56 8.72
C LEU A 111 -8.30 -13.97 8.63
N GLY A 112 -7.46 -14.23 9.64
CA GLY A 112 -6.07 -13.81 9.66
C GLY A 112 -5.28 -14.39 8.49
N GLY A 113 -5.37 -15.71 8.28
CA GLY A 113 -4.73 -16.40 7.15
C GLY A 113 -5.21 -15.88 5.79
N PHE A 114 -6.52 -15.64 5.64
CA PHE A 114 -7.09 -15.08 4.42
C PHE A 114 -6.57 -13.67 4.13
N LEU A 115 -6.50 -12.80 5.15
CA LEU A 115 -6.01 -11.43 5.01
C LEU A 115 -4.52 -11.36 4.68
N ILE A 116 -3.71 -12.26 5.22
CA ILE A 116 -2.29 -12.42 4.86
C ILE A 116 -2.17 -12.84 3.40
N TRP A 117 -2.90 -13.89 3.00
CA TRP A 117 -2.87 -14.38 1.63
C TRP A 117 -3.30 -13.30 0.62
N TYR A 118 -4.38 -12.57 0.90
CA TYR A 118 -4.83 -11.44 0.09
C TYR A 118 -3.83 -10.29 0.04
N GLY A 119 -3.10 -10.03 1.13
CA GLY A 119 -2.12 -8.95 1.18
C GLY A 119 -0.80 -9.25 0.47
N ILE A 120 -0.48 -10.53 0.24
CA ILE A 120 0.75 -10.98 -0.44
C ILE A 120 0.49 -11.30 -1.93
N SER A 121 -0.74 -11.65 -2.31
CA SER A 121 -1.17 -11.90 -3.70
C SER A 121 -1.36 -10.59 -4.47
#